data_AF-A0A843J1D2-F1
#
_entry.id   AF-A0A843J1D2-F1
#
_cell.length_a   1.000
_cell.length_b   1.000
_cell.length_c   1.000
_cell.angle_alpha   90.00
_cell.angle_beta   90.00
_cell.angle_gamma   90.00
#
_symmetry.space_group_name_H-M   'P 1'
#
loop_
_entity.id
_entity.type
_entity.pdbx_description
1 polymer ?
#
loop_
_entity_poly.entity_id
_entity_poly.type
_entity_poly.pdbx_seq_one_letter_code
_entity_poly.pdbx_strand_id
1 'polypeptide(L)'
;MPAAQKLVLCIAATVIAVLSPVIYLPLFVLISMIFASLVLAKVPIRIYLSLLTIPLAFGLTGAVVLLFVTGGGETIYDFFTIAGFHIQITDKSLNLAMLVLARTFAGMCSLYFLTVTTPVTSLFKVLRDVHLPQEFIDLTMLIYRYIFVFIGEAIDIHNAQVMRGGYSTFKDWISAFSMLTSMLFIRTWEKGEDIFLSMNSRCYDGVMLLPEEDTQTSVKYAVIIFAYLSLLVVILALEMIL
;
A
#
# COMPACT_ATOMS: atom_id res chain seq x y z
N MET A 1 -17.95 5.74 7.67
CA MET A 1 -17.72 4.28 7.53
C MET A 1 -16.65 3.86 8.54
N PRO A 2 -16.92 2.87 9.39
CA PRO A 2 -15.94 2.25 10.30
C PRO A 2 -14.70 1.72 9.56
N ALA A 3 -13.54 1.77 10.20
CA ALA A 3 -12.27 1.33 9.62
C ALA A 3 -12.29 -0.16 9.22
N ALA A 4 -12.87 -1.03 10.07
CA ALA A 4 -13.00 -2.47 9.79
C ALA A 4 -13.75 -2.73 8.47
N GLN A 5 -14.85 -2.00 8.21
CA GLN A 5 -15.64 -2.16 7.00
C GLN A 5 -14.88 -1.74 5.74
N LYS A 6 -14.11 -0.65 5.81
CA LYS A 6 -13.26 -0.21 4.69
C LYS A 6 -12.14 -1.20 4.42
N LEU A 7 -11.50 -1.73 5.47
CA LEU A 7 -10.45 -2.72 5.34
C LEU A 7 -10.97 -3.99 4.65
N VAL A 8 -12.13 -4.51 5.09
CA VAL A 8 -12.78 -5.67 4.46
C VAL A 8 -13.13 -5.37 3.01
N LEU A 9 -13.71 -4.19 2.72
CA LEU A 9 -14.03 -3.77 1.35
C LEU A 9 -12.78 -3.76 0.46
N CYS A 10 -11.70 -3.14 0.89
CA CYS A 10 -10.46 -3.02 0.13
C CYS A 10 -9.82 -4.39 -0.12
N ILE A 11 -9.69 -5.22 0.92
CA ILE A 11 -9.09 -6.56 0.79
C ILE A 11 -9.95 -7.46 -0.10
N ALA A 12 -11.28 -7.46 0.08
CA ALA A 12 -12.15 -8.26 -0.76
C ALA A 12 -12.11 -7.78 -2.22
N ALA A 13 -12.16 -6.47 -2.47
CA ALA A 13 -12.07 -5.92 -3.81
C ALA A 13 -10.74 -6.25 -4.50
N THR A 14 -9.60 -6.19 -3.79
CA THR A 14 -8.30 -6.57 -4.35
C THR A 14 -8.23 -8.06 -4.65
N VAL A 15 -8.67 -8.91 -3.74
CA VAL A 15 -8.68 -10.37 -3.93
C VAL A 15 -9.57 -10.75 -5.12
N ILE A 16 -10.78 -10.20 -5.21
CA ILE A 16 -11.70 -10.45 -6.33
C ILE A 16 -11.10 -9.95 -7.66
N ALA A 17 -10.49 -8.76 -7.68
CA ALA A 17 -9.82 -8.26 -8.88
C ALA A 17 -8.67 -9.17 -9.33
N VAL A 18 -7.87 -9.71 -8.40
CA VAL A 18 -6.75 -10.60 -8.72
C VAL A 18 -7.22 -11.97 -9.24
N LEU A 19 -8.33 -12.49 -8.72
CA LEU A 19 -8.93 -13.76 -9.15
C LEU A 19 -9.54 -13.69 -10.56
N SER A 20 -9.95 -12.51 -11.01
CA SER A 20 -10.62 -12.33 -12.31
C SER A 20 -9.78 -12.80 -13.49
N PRO A 21 -10.23 -13.77 -14.31
CA PRO A 21 -9.52 -14.20 -15.51
C PRO A 21 -9.61 -13.18 -16.65
N VAL A 22 -10.57 -12.25 -16.62
CA VAL A 22 -10.84 -11.27 -17.67
C VAL A 22 -10.53 -9.84 -17.20
N ILE A 23 -10.28 -8.95 -18.14
CA ILE A 23 -9.89 -7.56 -17.87
C ILE A 23 -11.04 -6.68 -17.35
N TYR A 24 -12.30 -7.04 -17.60
CA TYR A 24 -13.46 -6.19 -17.31
C TYR A 24 -13.67 -5.97 -15.81
N LEU A 25 -13.67 -7.02 -14.99
CA LEU A 25 -13.84 -6.89 -13.56
C LEU A 25 -12.74 -6.04 -12.86
N PRO A 26 -11.43 -6.23 -13.12
CA PRO A 26 -10.40 -5.38 -12.55
C PRO A 26 -10.54 -3.90 -12.96
N LEU A 27 -10.92 -3.62 -14.21
CA LEU A 27 -11.20 -2.26 -14.65
C LEU A 27 -12.41 -1.65 -13.92
N PHE A 28 -13.46 -2.43 -13.68
CA PHE A 28 -14.61 -1.98 -12.91
C PHE A 28 -14.23 -1.65 -11.46
N VAL A 29 -13.43 -2.50 -10.80
CA VAL A 29 -12.90 -2.23 -9.44
C VAL A 29 -12.04 -0.97 -9.43
N LEU A 30 -11.16 -0.81 -10.42
CA LEU A 30 -10.33 0.38 -10.58
C LEU A 30 -11.18 1.66 -10.66
N ILE A 31 -12.15 1.71 -11.58
CA ILE A 31 -12.98 2.89 -11.80
C ILE A 31 -13.82 3.21 -10.56
N SER A 32 -14.44 2.19 -9.96
CA SER A 32 -15.27 2.37 -8.75
C SER A 32 -14.46 2.85 -7.55
N MET A 33 -13.23 2.38 -7.34
CA MET A 33 -12.35 2.83 -6.25
C MET A 33 -11.78 4.24 -6.47
N ILE A 34 -11.46 4.60 -7.71
CA ILE A 34 -11.11 5.98 -8.06
C ILE A 34 -12.29 6.91 -7.78
N PHE A 35 -13.49 6.53 -8.22
CA PHE A 35 -14.71 7.30 -7.96
C PHE A 35 -14.98 7.46 -6.46
N ALA A 36 -14.87 6.38 -5.69
CA ALA A 36 -15.01 6.42 -4.24
C ALA A 36 -13.98 7.36 -3.58
N SER A 37 -12.72 7.31 -4.03
CA SER A 37 -11.65 8.17 -3.51
C SER A 37 -11.86 9.65 -3.85
N LEU A 38 -12.25 9.98 -5.08
CA LEU A 38 -12.41 11.37 -5.49
C LEU A 38 -13.70 11.99 -4.95
N VAL A 39 -14.81 11.25 -4.95
CA VAL A 39 -16.14 11.78 -4.60
C VAL A 39 -16.45 11.65 -3.13
N LEU A 40 -16.26 10.47 -2.53
CA LEU A 40 -16.61 10.23 -1.12
C LEU A 40 -15.55 10.84 -0.19
N ALA A 41 -14.28 10.68 -0.54
CA ALA A 41 -13.16 11.16 0.28
C ALA A 41 -12.68 12.57 -0.10
N LYS A 42 -13.22 13.16 -1.18
CA LYS A 42 -12.91 14.52 -1.66
C LYS A 42 -11.41 14.79 -1.80
N VAL A 43 -10.66 13.78 -2.23
CA VAL A 43 -9.21 13.87 -2.39
C VAL A 43 -8.91 14.78 -3.59
N PRO A 44 -8.01 15.78 -3.45
CA PRO A 44 -7.63 16.61 -4.57
C PRO A 44 -6.99 15.75 -5.67
N ILE A 45 -7.53 15.86 -6.88
CA ILE A 45 -7.16 14.99 -8.01
C ILE A 45 -5.67 15.03 -8.34
N ARG A 46 -5.00 16.17 -8.11
CA ARG A 46 -3.56 16.33 -8.32
C ARG A 46 -2.74 15.42 -7.40
N ILE A 47 -3.13 15.31 -6.13
CA ILE A 47 -2.44 14.44 -5.17
C ILE A 47 -2.69 12.99 -5.58
N TYR A 48 -3.94 12.63 -5.87
CA TYR A 48 -4.30 11.26 -6.26
C TYR A 48 -3.56 10.80 -7.53
N LEU A 49 -3.49 11.64 -8.56
CA LEU A 49 -2.75 11.33 -9.79
C LEU A 49 -1.24 11.24 -9.55
N SER A 50 -0.68 12.10 -8.69
CA SER A 50 0.74 12.02 -8.29
C SER A 50 1.04 10.68 -7.62
N LEU A 51 0.17 10.21 -6.71
CA LEU A 51 0.32 8.89 -6.09
C LEU A 51 0.29 7.76 -7.13
N LEU A 52 -0.58 7.86 -8.14
CA LEU A 52 -0.72 6.84 -9.18
C LEU A 52 0.48 6.77 -10.15
N THR A 53 1.37 7.77 -10.17
CA THR A 53 2.55 7.74 -11.03
C THR A 53 3.54 6.64 -10.67
N ILE A 54 3.70 6.34 -9.37
CA ILE A 54 4.67 5.33 -8.89
C ILE A 54 4.24 3.93 -9.34
N PRO A 55 2.99 3.47 -9.09
CA PRO A 55 2.56 2.17 -9.58
C PRO A 55 2.46 2.11 -11.10
N LEU A 56 2.22 3.23 -11.78
CA LEU A 56 2.17 3.27 -13.23
C LEU A 56 3.54 2.98 -13.84
N ALA A 57 4.60 3.59 -13.33
CA ALA A 57 5.95 3.29 -13.79
C ALA A 57 6.31 1.82 -13.58
N PHE A 58 6.02 1.27 -12.40
CA PHE A 58 6.29 -0.13 -12.07
C PHE A 58 5.42 -1.13 -12.84
N GLY A 59 4.14 -0.83 -13.02
CA GLY A 59 3.21 -1.66 -13.77
C GLY A 59 3.60 -1.74 -15.24
N LEU A 60 3.96 -0.59 -15.85
CA LEU A 60 4.39 -0.54 -17.24
C LEU A 60 5.67 -1.34 -17.49
N THR A 61 6.67 -1.25 -16.61
CA THR A 61 7.89 -2.06 -16.77
C THR A 61 7.57 -3.56 -16.68
N GLY A 62 6.71 -3.98 -15.75
CA GLY A 62 6.24 -5.36 -15.66
C GLY A 62 5.47 -5.82 -16.90
N ALA A 63 4.59 -4.98 -17.44
CA ALA A 63 3.83 -5.28 -18.65
C ALA A 63 4.74 -5.45 -19.87
N VAL A 64 5.75 -4.59 -20.03
CA VAL A 64 6.75 -4.70 -21.10
C VAL A 64 7.51 -6.02 -21.01
N VAL A 65 7.90 -6.43 -19.80
CA VAL A 65 8.55 -7.75 -19.61
C VAL A 65 7.60 -8.89 -20.01
N LEU A 66 6.33 -8.83 -19.61
CA LEU A 66 5.34 -9.86 -19.92
C LEU A 66 5.06 -10.00 -21.43
N LEU A 67 5.08 -8.88 -22.17
CA LEU A 67 4.94 -8.88 -23.63
C LEU A 67 6.01 -9.69 -24.33
N PHE A 68 7.25 -9.68 -23.80
CA PHE A 68 8.40 -10.32 -24.43
C PHE A 68 8.73 -11.71 -23.89
N VAL A 69 8.39 -12.02 -22.63
CA VAL A 69 8.73 -13.30 -21.98
C VAL A 69 7.66 -14.38 -22.23
N THR A 70 6.40 -13.98 -22.38
CA THR A 70 5.29 -14.94 -22.55
C THR A 70 5.19 -15.36 -24.01
N GLY A 71 5.96 -16.36 -24.43
CA GLY A 71 5.82 -16.95 -25.76
C GLY A 71 4.53 -17.79 -25.88
N GLY A 72 3.85 -17.71 -27.03
CA GLY A 72 2.83 -18.69 -27.45
C GLY A 72 1.47 -18.11 -27.85
N GLY A 73 0.95 -18.55 -29.01
CA GLY A 73 -0.27 -18.09 -29.69
C GLY A 73 0.03 -17.61 -31.13
N GLU A 74 -0.93 -16.96 -31.81
CA GLU A 74 -0.69 -16.39 -33.14
C GLU A 74 0.24 -15.16 -33.05
N THR A 75 1.29 -15.16 -33.87
CA THR A 75 2.27 -14.08 -33.91
C THR A 75 1.70 -12.88 -34.64
N ILE A 76 1.47 -11.77 -33.94
CA ILE A 76 0.99 -10.53 -34.55
C ILE A 76 2.16 -9.77 -35.18
N TYR A 77 3.28 -9.69 -34.47
CA TYR A 77 4.52 -9.05 -34.92
C TYR A 77 5.73 -9.88 -34.49
N ASP A 78 6.52 -10.31 -35.47
CA ASP A 78 7.83 -10.95 -35.27
C ASP A 78 8.91 -9.90 -35.50
N PHE A 79 9.63 -9.51 -34.45
CA PHE A 79 10.63 -8.45 -34.55
C PHE A 79 11.98 -9.00 -34.98
N PHE A 80 12.62 -9.81 -34.13
CA PHE A 80 13.91 -10.44 -34.45
C PHE A 80 14.18 -11.61 -33.51
N THR A 81 14.90 -12.61 -34.02
CA THR A 81 15.49 -13.67 -33.19
C THR A 81 16.92 -13.28 -32.86
N ILE A 82 17.23 -12.95 -31.60
CA ILE A 82 18.60 -12.70 -31.15
C ILE A 82 18.98 -13.84 -30.21
N ALA A 83 20.01 -14.61 -30.61
CA ALA A 83 20.66 -15.63 -29.78
C ALA A 83 19.69 -16.63 -29.09
N GLY A 84 18.69 -17.13 -29.82
CA GLY A 84 17.74 -18.14 -29.31
C GLY A 84 16.55 -17.60 -28.51
N PHE A 85 16.48 -16.28 -28.29
CA PHE A 85 15.29 -15.61 -27.77
C PHE A 85 14.46 -15.06 -28.93
N HIS A 86 13.27 -15.62 -29.12
CA HIS A 86 12.28 -15.10 -30.07
C HIS A 86 11.49 -13.98 -29.41
N ILE A 87 11.79 -12.74 -29.77
CA ILE A 87 11.02 -11.58 -29.31
C ILE A 87 9.80 -11.44 -30.22
N GLN A 88 8.69 -12.04 -29.80
CA GLN A 88 7.43 -12.05 -30.52
C GLN A 88 6.32 -11.46 -29.66
N ILE A 89 5.48 -10.62 -30.26
CA ILE A 89 4.25 -10.15 -29.62
C ILE A 89 3.12 -11.07 -30.08
N THR A 90 2.48 -11.70 -29.12
CA THR A 90 1.38 -12.64 -29.34
C THR A 90 0.10 -12.08 -28.72
N ASP A 91 -1.07 -12.40 -29.29
CA ASP A 91 -2.36 -12.01 -28.72
C ASP A 91 -2.51 -12.40 -27.24
N LYS A 92 -1.95 -13.56 -26.86
CA LYS A 92 -1.95 -14.02 -25.47
C LYS A 92 -1.06 -13.17 -24.57
N SER A 93 0.14 -12.78 -25.03
CA SER A 93 1.05 -11.96 -24.23
C SER A 93 0.51 -10.54 -24.04
N LEU A 94 -0.13 -9.98 -25.07
CA LEU A 94 -0.81 -8.69 -25.00
C LEU A 94 -1.99 -8.72 -24.03
N ASN A 95 -2.88 -9.71 -24.14
CA ASN A 95 -4.01 -9.85 -23.23
C ASN A 95 -3.58 -10.06 -21.77
N LEU A 96 -2.56 -10.89 -21.54
CA LEU A 96 -2.02 -11.12 -20.20
C LEU A 96 -1.39 -9.83 -19.63
N ALA A 97 -0.59 -9.11 -20.41
CA ALA A 97 0.01 -7.85 -19.99
C ALA A 97 -1.06 -6.81 -19.60
N MET A 98 -2.11 -6.64 -20.42
CA MET A 98 -3.23 -5.75 -20.11
C MET A 98 -4.01 -6.19 -18.87
N LEU A 99 -4.23 -7.50 -18.70
CA LEU A 99 -4.90 -8.05 -17.53
C LEU A 99 -4.10 -7.79 -16.24
N VAL A 100 -2.79 -8.04 -16.26
CA VAL A 100 -1.92 -7.81 -15.10
C VAL A 100 -1.85 -6.31 -14.76
N LEU A 101 -1.78 -5.43 -15.77
CA LEU A 101 -1.90 -3.99 -15.55
C LEU A 101 -3.21 -3.64 -14.87
N ALA A 102 -4.35 -4.11 -15.38
CA ALA A 102 -5.65 -3.82 -14.80
C ALA A 102 -5.75 -4.31 -13.33
N ARG A 103 -5.26 -5.52 -13.03
CA ARG A 103 -5.22 -6.08 -11.68
C ARG A 103 -4.34 -5.26 -10.73
N THR A 104 -3.16 -4.85 -11.17
CA THR A 104 -2.25 -4.05 -10.33
C THR A 104 -2.85 -2.68 -10.02
N PHE A 105 -3.40 -1.98 -11.01
CA PHE A 105 -4.04 -0.69 -10.78
C PHE A 105 -5.32 -0.80 -9.93
N ALA A 106 -6.14 -1.83 -10.12
CA ALA A 106 -7.31 -2.08 -9.28
C ALA A 106 -6.92 -2.29 -7.81
N GLY A 107 -5.88 -3.07 -7.56
CA GLY A 107 -5.32 -3.30 -6.23
C GLY A 107 -4.80 -2.01 -5.60
N MET A 108 -4.03 -1.23 -6.36
CA MET A 108 -3.46 0.03 -5.87
C MET A 108 -4.52 1.09 -5.57
N CYS A 109 -5.55 1.23 -6.42
CA CYS A 109 -6.65 2.16 -6.15
C CYS A 109 -7.44 1.77 -4.89
N SER A 110 -7.65 0.47 -4.67
CA SER A 110 -8.29 -0.04 -3.45
C SER A 110 -7.45 0.27 -2.21
N LEU A 111 -6.13 0.09 -2.29
CA LEU A 111 -5.21 0.44 -1.21
C LEU A 111 -5.20 1.95 -0.93
N TYR A 112 -5.13 2.79 -1.97
CA TYR A 112 -5.15 4.25 -1.83
C TYR A 112 -6.46 4.77 -1.26
N PHE A 113 -7.60 4.16 -1.61
CA PHE A 113 -8.86 4.46 -0.95
C PHE A 113 -8.76 4.25 0.57
N LEU A 114 -8.17 3.13 1.03
CA LEU A 114 -7.99 2.88 2.45
C LEU A 114 -7.06 3.92 3.09
N THR A 115 -5.88 4.13 2.50
CA THR A 115 -4.82 5.01 3.02
C THR A 115 -5.28 6.45 3.16
N VAL A 116 -6.03 6.98 2.19
CA VAL A 116 -6.45 8.39 2.22
C VAL A 116 -7.70 8.60 3.07
N THR A 117 -8.50 7.56 3.32
CA THR A 117 -9.74 7.70 4.09
C THR A 117 -9.66 7.25 5.54
N THR A 118 -8.61 6.54 5.93
CA THR A 118 -8.56 5.85 7.24
C THR A 118 -7.22 6.13 7.91
N PRO A 119 -7.22 6.80 9.08
CA PRO A 119 -5.99 7.00 9.83
C PRO A 119 -5.51 5.67 10.44
N VAL A 120 -4.20 5.55 10.63
CA VAL A 120 -3.57 4.32 11.16
C VAL A 120 -4.05 4.01 12.58
N THR A 121 -4.38 5.04 13.37
CA THR A 121 -4.93 4.89 14.73
C THR A 121 -6.20 4.05 14.76
N SER A 122 -7.11 4.24 13.79
CA SER A 122 -8.33 3.44 13.67
C SER A 122 -8.04 1.99 13.28
N LEU A 123 -6.92 1.70 12.60
CA LEU A 123 -6.54 0.35 12.22
C LEU A 123 -6.09 -0.48 13.44
N PHE A 124 -5.51 0.14 14.48
CA PHE A 124 -5.17 -0.57 15.72
C PHE A 124 -6.39 -1.16 16.41
N LYS A 125 -7.54 -0.47 16.35
CA LYS A 125 -8.82 -1.01 16.83
C LYS A 125 -9.23 -2.25 16.04
N VAL A 126 -9.10 -2.21 14.71
CA VAL A 126 -9.39 -3.37 13.86
C VAL A 126 -8.47 -4.55 14.19
N LEU A 127 -7.18 -4.31 14.44
CA LEU A 127 -6.24 -5.36 14.86
C LEU A 127 -6.63 -5.99 16.20
N ARG A 128 -7.13 -5.17 17.14
CA ARG A 128 -7.69 -5.65 18.42
C ARG A 128 -8.93 -6.52 18.21
N ASP A 129 -9.86 -6.09 17.34
CA ASP A 129 -11.08 -6.84 17.02
C ASP A 129 -10.77 -8.20 16.35
N VAL A 130 -9.65 -8.29 15.62
CA VAL A 130 -9.14 -9.54 15.01
C VAL A 130 -8.42 -10.44 16.04
N HIS A 131 -8.44 -10.09 17.33
CA HIS A 131 -7.84 -10.86 18.43
C HIS A 131 -6.31 -11.00 18.33
N LEU A 132 -5.62 -10.01 17.76
CA LEU A 132 -4.15 -9.95 17.82
C LEU A 132 -3.70 -9.75 19.28
N PRO A 133 -2.62 -10.41 19.75
CA PRO A 133 -2.16 -10.23 21.12
C PRO A 133 -1.81 -8.77 21.40
N GLN A 134 -2.15 -8.30 22.60
CA GLN A 134 -2.05 -6.89 22.97
C GLN A 134 -0.62 -6.34 22.86
N GLU A 135 0.38 -7.14 23.20
CA GLU A 135 1.79 -6.79 23.07
C GLU A 135 2.19 -6.38 21.65
N PHE A 136 1.62 -7.04 20.61
CA PHE A 136 1.89 -6.67 19.23
C PHE A 136 1.25 -5.33 18.86
N ILE A 137 0.06 -5.05 19.38
CA ILE A 137 -0.65 -3.78 19.14
C ILE A 137 0.14 -2.64 19.78
N ASP A 138 0.58 -2.82 21.02
CA ASP A 138 1.31 -1.81 21.78
C ASP A 138 2.70 -1.55 21.17
N LEU A 139 3.40 -2.62 20.74
CA LEU A 139 4.65 -2.49 19.99
C LEU A 139 4.44 -1.72 18.69
N THR A 140 3.42 -2.05 17.90
CA THR A 140 3.12 -1.37 16.64
C THR A 140 2.76 0.10 16.86
N MET A 141 2.02 0.40 17.94
CA MET A 141 1.67 1.78 18.31
C MET A 141 2.90 2.60 18.68
N LEU A 142 3.81 2.03 19.46
CA LEU A 142 5.10 2.65 19.77
C LEU A 142 5.90 2.89 18.49
N ILE A 143 6.06 1.87 17.63
CA ILE A 143 6.76 2.03 16.34
C ILE A 143 6.15 3.19 15.55
N TYR A 144 4.83 3.22 15.36
CA TYR A 144 4.15 4.29 14.62
C TYR A 144 4.38 5.68 15.21
N ARG A 145 4.25 5.82 16.54
CA ARG A 145 4.49 7.09 17.23
C ARG A 145 5.93 7.56 17.05
N TYR A 146 6.91 6.66 17.15
CA TYR A 146 8.32 6.99 17.11
C TYR A 146 8.88 7.16 15.70
N ILE A 147 8.21 6.68 14.64
CA ILE A 147 8.56 7.02 13.25
C ILE A 147 8.66 8.54 13.08
N PHE A 148 7.67 9.30 13.54
CA PHE A 148 7.67 10.76 13.39
C PHE A 148 8.74 11.46 14.23
N VAL A 149 9.01 10.93 15.43
CA VAL A 149 10.07 11.45 16.32
C VAL A 149 11.43 11.25 15.67
N PHE A 150 11.71 10.05 15.16
CA PHE A 150 13.00 9.74 14.54
C PHE A 150 13.17 10.37 13.16
N ILE A 151 12.09 10.64 12.42
CA ILE A 151 12.17 11.48 11.22
C ILE A 151 12.64 12.90 11.59
N GLY A 152 12.15 13.48 12.69
CA GLY A 152 12.62 14.77 13.19
C GLY A 152 14.12 14.76 13.50
N GLU A 153 14.57 13.78 14.29
CA GLU A 153 16.01 13.62 14.62
C GLU A 153 16.86 13.40 13.36
N ALA A 154 16.38 12.60 12.40
CA ALA A 154 17.06 12.37 11.13
C ALA A 154 17.19 13.66 10.29
N ILE A 155 16.15 14.50 10.27
CA ILE A 155 16.18 15.81 9.62
C ILE A 155 17.20 16.73 10.29
N ASP A 156 17.25 16.75 11.62
CA ASP A 156 18.20 17.59 12.37
C ASP A 156 19.66 17.16 12.12
N ILE A 157 19.93 15.85 12.14
CA ILE A 157 21.25 15.30 11.79
C ILE A 157 21.60 15.63 10.34
N HIS A 158 20.65 15.44 9.40
CA HIS A 158 20.86 15.75 7.99
C HIS A 158 21.20 17.23 7.79
N ASN A 159 20.45 18.14 8.40
CA ASN A 159 20.70 19.58 8.32
C ASN A 159 22.09 19.95 8.87
N ALA A 160 22.51 19.37 10.00
CA ALA A 160 23.84 19.58 10.55
C ALA A 160 24.95 19.10 9.60
N GLN A 161 24.74 17.97 8.91
CA GLN A 161 25.67 17.46 7.90
C GLN A 161 25.73 18.34 6.64
N VAL A 162 24.59 18.86 6.18
CA VAL A 162 24.53 19.83 5.08
C VAL A 162 25.32 21.10 5.42
N MET A 163 25.15 21.64 6.63
CA MET A 163 25.92 22.81 7.11
C MET A 163 27.43 22.56 7.19
N ARG A 164 27.85 21.31 7.35
CA ARG A 164 29.27 20.90 7.37
C ARG A 164 29.81 20.55 5.97
N GLY A 165 29.02 20.69 4.91
CA GLY A 165 29.44 20.38 3.54
C GLY A 165 29.50 18.88 3.21
N GLY A 166 28.84 18.03 4.01
CA GLY A 166 28.93 16.56 3.93
C GLY A 166 28.29 15.92 2.68
N TYR A 167 27.74 16.70 1.76
CA TYR A 167 27.00 16.21 0.59
C TYR A 167 27.58 16.72 -0.74
N SER A 168 28.86 17.09 -0.76
CA SER A 168 29.53 17.71 -1.91
C SER A 168 29.91 16.72 -3.02
N THR A 169 30.33 15.51 -2.66
CA THR A 169 30.63 14.42 -3.60
C THR A 169 29.85 13.16 -3.26
N PHE A 170 29.75 12.21 -4.20
CA PHE A 170 29.10 10.92 -3.95
C PHE A 170 29.73 10.15 -2.79
N LYS A 171 31.06 10.24 -2.63
CA LYS A 171 31.78 9.63 -1.50
C LYS A 171 31.40 10.30 -0.17
N ASP A 172 31.32 11.62 -0.15
CA ASP A 172 30.89 12.36 1.04
C ASP A 172 29.44 12.05 1.39
N TRP A 173 28.55 11.94 0.39
CA TRP A 173 27.16 11.54 0.57
C TRP A 173 27.03 10.17 1.25
N ILE A 174 27.81 9.17 0.82
CA ILE A 174 27.84 7.85 1.46
C ILE A 174 28.33 7.94 2.90
N SER A 175 29.38 8.72 3.15
CA SER A 175 29.94 8.93 4.49
C SER A 175 28.95 9.63 5.43
N ALA A 176 28.26 10.66 4.93
CA ALA A 176 27.22 11.37 5.66
C ALA A 176 26.03 10.45 5.95
N PHE A 177 25.60 9.65 4.98
CA PHE A 177 24.50 8.70 5.18
C PHE A 177 24.82 7.62 6.23
N SER A 178 26.05 7.08 6.21
CA SER A 178 26.47 6.07 7.20
C SER A 178 26.55 6.66 8.60
N MET A 179 27.06 7.90 8.74
CA MET A 179 27.10 8.62 10.01
C MET A 179 25.70 8.95 10.53
N LEU A 180 24.79 9.38 9.65
CA LEU A 180 23.40 9.66 10.02
C LEU A 180 22.73 8.40 10.54
N THR A 181 22.85 7.30 9.81
CA THR A 181 22.24 6.01 10.19
C THR A 181 22.81 5.50 11.53
N SER A 182 24.13 5.58 11.72
CA SER A 182 24.80 5.14 12.95
C SER A 182 24.39 5.98 14.16
N MET A 183 24.35 7.30 14.00
CA MET A 183 23.93 8.21 15.05
C MET A 183 22.45 8.03 15.40
N LEU A 184 21.60 7.92 14.39
CA LEU A 184 20.17 7.69 14.59
C LEU A 184 19.92 6.36 15.30
N PHE A 185 20.66 5.29 14.98
CA PHE A 185 20.56 4.00 15.67
C PHE A 185 20.92 4.10 17.16
N ILE A 186 21.99 4.80 17.50
CA ILE A 186 22.37 5.00 18.91
C ILE A 186 21.27 5.80 19.63
N ARG A 187 20.78 6.89 19.00
CA ARG A 187 19.69 7.71 19.53
C ARG A 187 18.40 6.92 19.75
N THR A 188 18.02 6.04 18.81
CA THR A 188 16.82 5.22 18.96
C THR A 188 16.96 4.20 20.08
N TRP A 189 18.17 3.64 20.27
CA TRP A 189 18.48 2.72 21.35
C TRP A 189 18.37 3.39 22.72
N GLU A 190 19.09 4.52 22.92
CA GLU A 190 19.02 5.34 24.14
C GLU A 190 17.57 5.73 24.44
N LYS A 191 16.83 6.15 23.41
CA LYS A 191 15.43 6.52 23.56
C LYS A 191 14.55 5.34 23.97
N GLY A 192 14.83 4.14 23.48
CA GLY A 192 14.14 2.91 23.87
C GLY A 192 14.29 2.62 25.37
N GLU A 193 15.52 2.76 25.89
CA GLU A 193 15.80 2.59 27.33
C GLU A 193 15.08 3.64 28.19
N ASP A 194 15.10 4.91 27.76
CA ASP A 194 14.36 5.99 28.43
C ASP A 194 12.86 5.71 28.50
N ILE A 195 12.27 5.24 27.39
CA ILE A 195 10.85 4.92 27.32
C ILE A 195 10.53 3.78 28.27
N PHE A 196 11.31 2.71 28.24
CA PHE A 196 11.14 1.57 29.12
C PHE A 196 11.17 1.98 30.60
N LEU A 197 12.17 2.79 31.00
CA LEU A 197 12.26 3.31 32.36
C LEU A 197 11.06 4.21 32.72
N SER A 198 10.63 5.07 31.80
CA SER A 198 9.49 5.97 32.01
C SER A 198 8.15 5.24 32.11
N MET A 199 7.99 4.12 31.41
CA MET A 199 6.79 3.30 31.48
C MET A 199 6.75 2.53 32.80
N ASN A 200 7.88 1.95 33.21
CA ASN A 200 7.98 1.26 34.50
C ASN A 200 7.74 2.20 35.68
N SER A 201 8.24 3.44 35.63
CA SER A 201 8.03 4.41 36.71
C SER A 201 6.57 4.87 36.84
N ARG A 202 5.78 4.74 35.76
CA ARG A 202 4.33 5.01 35.74
C ARG A 202 3.49 3.78 36.04
N CYS A 203 4.12 2.69 36.51
CA CYS A 203 3.46 1.42 36.81
C CYS A 203 2.70 0.85 35.61
N TYR A 204 3.33 0.86 34.42
CA TYR A 204 2.75 0.23 33.24
C TYR A 204 2.43 -1.24 33.50
N ASP A 205 1.20 -1.64 33.22
CA ASP A 205 0.59 -2.92 33.53
C ASP A 205 0.52 -3.87 32.32
N GLY A 206 1.21 -3.54 31.23
CA GLY A 206 1.18 -4.29 29.98
C GLY A 206 0.10 -3.82 29.00
N VAL A 207 -0.65 -2.75 29.31
CA VAL A 207 -1.79 -2.30 28.50
C VAL A 207 -1.69 -0.82 28.13
N MET A 208 -1.48 -0.51 26.85
CA MET A 208 -1.75 0.84 26.35
C MET A 208 -3.23 1.03 25.98
N LEU A 209 -3.85 2.02 26.62
CA LEU A 209 -5.20 2.45 26.27
C LEU A 209 -5.19 3.13 24.90
N LEU A 210 -5.94 2.54 23.95
CA LEU A 210 -6.22 3.17 22.67
C LEU A 210 -7.27 4.27 22.88
N PRO A 211 -7.13 5.45 22.25
CA PRO A 211 -8.22 6.41 22.15
C PRO A 211 -9.43 5.74 21.51
N GLU A 212 -10.55 5.67 22.25
CA GLU A 212 -11.79 5.11 21.70
C GLU A 212 -12.36 6.07 20.65
N GLU A 213 -12.21 5.72 19.38
CA GLU A 213 -13.04 6.29 18.34
C GLU A 213 -14.43 5.64 18.43
N ASP A 214 -15.38 6.37 19.00
CA ASP A 214 -16.81 6.03 19.02
C ASP A 214 -17.38 6.16 17.61
N THR A 215 -17.10 5.14 16.79
CA THR A 215 -17.76 4.97 15.50
C THR A 215 -18.88 3.96 15.68
N GLN A 216 -20.07 4.47 16.00
CA GLN A 216 -21.30 3.69 15.89
C GLN A 216 -21.36 3.09 14.47
N THR A 217 -21.38 1.76 14.41
CA THR A 217 -21.45 0.99 13.18
C THR A 217 -22.83 1.20 12.56
N SER A 218 -22.96 2.21 11.70
CA SER A 218 -24.22 2.40 10.97
C SER A 218 -24.43 1.24 10.01
N VAL A 219 -25.47 0.43 10.28
CA VAL A 219 -25.89 -0.73 9.48
C VAL A 219 -26.03 -0.38 8.00
N LYS A 220 -26.38 0.87 7.69
CA LYS A 220 -26.49 1.40 6.32
C LYS A 220 -25.22 1.18 5.50
N TYR A 221 -24.03 1.44 6.07
CA TYR A 221 -22.77 1.27 5.35
C TYR A 221 -22.41 -0.21 5.14
N ALA A 222 -22.75 -1.07 6.11
CA ALA A 222 -22.54 -2.52 5.98
C ALA A 222 -23.36 -3.09 4.82
N VAL A 223 -24.63 -2.67 4.68
CA VAL A 223 -25.51 -3.11 3.60
C VAL A 223 -24.97 -2.66 2.24
N ILE A 224 -24.51 -1.41 2.10
CA ILE A 224 -23.94 -0.89 0.84
C ILE A 224 -22.69 -1.69 0.45
N ILE A 225 -21.80 -1.97 1.40
CA ILE A 225 -20.57 -2.73 1.15
C ILE A 225 -20.91 -4.17 0.75
N PHE A 226 -21.83 -4.80 1.47
CA PHE A 226 -22.28 -6.15 1.15
C PHE A 226 -22.89 -6.22 -0.25
N ALA A 227 -23.75 -5.26 -0.61
CA ALA A 227 -24.32 -5.17 -1.95
C ALA A 227 -23.24 -5.03 -3.02
N TYR A 228 -22.26 -4.14 -2.82
CA TYR A 228 -21.15 -3.95 -3.76
C TYR A 228 -20.27 -5.20 -3.91
N LEU A 229 -19.91 -5.85 -2.80
CA LEU A 229 -19.12 -7.08 -2.84
C LEU A 229 -19.89 -8.24 -3.48
N SER A 230 -21.19 -8.36 -3.20
CA SER A 230 -22.03 -9.38 -3.83
C SER A 230 -22.11 -9.17 -5.34
N LEU A 231 -22.20 -7.92 -5.80
CA LEU A 231 -22.15 -7.58 -7.22
C LEU A 231 -20.82 -8.02 -7.85
N LEU A 232 -19.69 -7.72 -7.20
CA LEU A 232 -18.37 -8.13 -7.71
C LEU A 232 -18.24 -9.66 -7.81
N VAL A 233 -18.74 -10.39 -6.81
CA VAL A 233 -18.72 -11.87 -6.81
C VAL A 233 -19.60 -12.43 -7.92
N VAL A 234 -20.78 -11.85 -8.16
CA VAL A 234 -21.65 -12.25 -9.26
C VAL A 234 -20.98 -12.03 -10.62
N ILE A 235 -20.34 -10.87 -10.82
CA ILE A 235 -19.59 -10.59 -12.06
C ILE A 235 -18.45 -11.61 -12.23
N LEU A 236 -17.69 -11.88 -11.17
CA LEU A 236 -16.61 -12.88 -11.21
C LEU A 236 -17.13 -14.28 -11.57
N ALA A 237 -18.26 -14.70 -10.97
CA ALA A 237 -18.87 -15.99 -11.29
C ALA A 237 -19.33 -16.06 -12.75
N LEU A 238 -19.87 -14.96 -13.28
CA LEU A 238 -20.29 -14.85 -14.67
C LEU A 238 -19.10 -14.95 -15.62
N GLU A 239 -17.99 -14.28 -15.29
CA GLU A 239 -16.72 -14.36 -16.04
C GLU A 239 -16.07 -15.74 -15.99
N MET A 240 -16.26 -16.52 -14.92
CA MET A 240 -15.73 -17.90 -14.86
C MET A 240 -16.57 -18.93 -15.63
N ILE A 241 -17.83 -18.62 -15.91
CA ILE A 241 -18.75 -19.50 -16.66
C ILE A 241 -18.59 -19.31 -18.18
N LEU A 242 -18.10 -18.14 -18.61
CA LEU A 242 -18.02 -17.69 -20.00
C LEU A 242 -16.64 -17.94 -20.61
#